data_AF-A0AAE1PPY3-F1
#
_entry.id   AF-A0AAE1PPY3-F1
#
_cell.length_a   1.000
_cell.length_b   1.000
_cell.length_c   1.000
_cell.angle_alpha   90.00
_cell.angle_beta   90.00
_cell.angle_gamma   90.00
#
_symmetry.space_group_name_H-M   'P 1'
#
loop_
_entity.id
_entity.type
_entity.pdbx_description
1 polymer ?
#
loop_
_entity_poly.entity_id
_entity_poly.type
_entity_poly.pdbx_seq_one_letter_code
_entity_poly.pdbx_strand_id
1 'polypeptide(L)'
;MVCFSVLVFLPYSAWVDKPLVLARWTPGNAFIITTTLPFFPAKYTRFLREPTLAVATESFHSQKVQDNNPNSKDHTTEYLAQGMHFRYRYIHAGDETFGSKQQDGSFSGMVGLVARQEADFAIGPFAYTGSRAEVIDYAWPTTVQYLTILGGRGRPEIDPWGFVLPLATSVWVSILVALILVPSVMCVLPYCFPVNENGKVMV
;
A
#
# COMPACT_ATOMS: atom_id res chain seq x y z
N MET A 1 41.48 38.31 -28.24
CA MET A 1 40.66 38.52 -27.03
C MET A 1 39.50 37.53 -27.11
N VAL A 2 39.46 36.52 -26.25
CA VAL A 2 38.48 35.40 -26.35
C VAL A 2 37.32 35.67 -25.40
N CYS A 3 36.10 35.63 -25.89
CA CYS A 3 34.87 35.70 -25.09
C CYS A 3 34.22 34.31 -25.08
N PHE A 4 33.85 33.81 -23.91
CA PHE A 4 33.12 32.55 -23.78
C PHE A 4 31.66 32.84 -23.47
N SER A 5 30.75 32.13 -24.14
CA SER A 5 29.32 32.22 -23.86
C SER A 5 28.82 30.83 -23.50
N VAL A 6 28.11 30.72 -22.38
CA VAL A 6 27.46 29.49 -21.95
C VAL A 6 26.07 29.46 -22.57
N LEU A 7 25.82 28.43 -23.36
CA LEU A 7 24.57 28.19 -24.08
C LEU A 7 23.87 27.00 -23.46
N VAL A 8 22.55 27.09 -23.27
CA VAL A 8 21.73 25.96 -22.83
C VAL A 8 20.54 25.78 -23.77
N PHE A 9 20.25 24.52 -24.08
CA PHE A 9 18.96 24.13 -24.64
C PHE A 9 18.02 23.85 -23.47
N LEU A 10 16.82 24.43 -23.52
CA LEU A 10 15.81 24.14 -22.51
C LEU A 10 15.36 22.68 -22.65
N PRO A 11 15.06 22.00 -21.53
CA PRO A 11 14.40 20.69 -21.61
C PRO A 11 13.13 20.83 -22.44
N TYR A 12 12.89 19.87 -23.34
CA TYR A 12 11.76 19.86 -24.28
C TYR A 12 11.78 20.95 -25.38
N SER A 13 12.91 21.60 -25.67
CA SER A 13 13.06 22.48 -26.84
C SER A 13 13.09 21.69 -28.16
N ALA A 14 12.54 22.26 -29.23
CA ALA A 14 12.62 21.63 -30.56
C ALA A 14 14.02 21.85 -31.17
N TRP A 15 14.45 20.97 -32.08
CA TRP A 15 15.75 21.06 -32.77
C TRP A 15 15.99 22.37 -33.54
N VAL A 16 14.92 23.12 -33.82
CA VAL A 16 14.94 24.41 -34.54
C VAL A 16 15.14 25.61 -33.60
N ASP A 17 14.94 25.43 -32.29
CA ASP A 17 15.02 26.52 -31.34
C ASP A 17 16.49 26.95 -31.14
N LYS A 18 16.74 28.26 -31.08
CA LYS A 18 18.09 28.79 -30.84
C LYS A 18 18.50 28.56 -29.38
N PRO A 19 19.76 28.18 -29.11
CA PRO A 19 20.22 28.00 -27.74
C PRO A 19 20.18 29.34 -26.98
N LEU A 20 19.72 29.29 -25.74
CA LEU A 20 19.64 30.46 -24.89
C LEU A 20 21.02 30.75 -24.28
N VAL A 21 21.48 32.00 -24.39
CA VAL A 21 22.72 32.45 -23.74
C VAL A 21 22.46 32.65 -22.25
N LEU A 22 22.97 31.74 -21.41
CA LEU A 22 22.84 31.81 -19.96
C LEU A 22 23.80 32.84 -19.36
N ALA A 23 25.02 32.88 -19.86
CA ALA A 23 26.04 33.73 -19.31
C ALA A 23 27.13 34.02 -20.33
N ARG A 24 27.82 35.14 -20.14
CA ARG A 24 28.97 35.52 -20.95
C ARG A 24 30.14 35.87 -20.03
N TRP A 25 31.31 35.34 -20.37
CA TRP A 25 32.57 35.69 -19.75
C TRP A 25 33.34 36.64 -20.66
N THR A 26 33.83 37.75 -20.09
CA THR A 26 34.68 38.72 -20.78
C THR A 26 35.94 39.01 -19.96
N PRO A 27 37.13 39.19 -20.59
CA PRO A 27 38.34 39.57 -19.87
C PRO A 27 38.18 41.01 -19.36
N GLY A 28 38.03 41.18 -18.05
CA GLY A 28 37.84 42.49 -17.39
C GLY A 28 36.62 42.52 -16.46
N ASN A 29 35.51 41.93 -16.86
CA ASN A 29 34.26 41.97 -16.09
C ASN A 29 33.84 40.60 -15.51
N ALA A 30 34.74 39.62 -15.54
CA ALA A 30 34.51 38.26 -15.06
C ALA A 30 33.23 37.63 -15.69
N PHE A 31 32.61 36.69 -14.97
CA PHE A 31 31.46 35.93 -15.43
C PHE A 31 30.15 36.67 -15.12
N ILE A 32 29.40 37.09 -16.15
CA ILE A 32 28.12 37.80 -15.99
C ILE A 32 26.98 36.90 -16.46
N ILE A 33 26.02 36.66 -15.57
CA ILE A 33 24.77 35.95 -15.87
C ILE A 33 23.83 36.95 -16.57
N THR A 34 23.41 36.63 -17.78
CA THR A 34 22.65 37.56 -18.64
C THR A 34 21.14 37.35 -18.53
N THR A 35 20.70 36.26 -17.91
CA THR A 35 19.29 35.83 -17.85
C THR A 35 18.81 35.68 -16.41
N THR A 36 17.50 35.85 -16.21
CA THR A 36 16.80 35.62 -14.94
C THR A 36 16.53 34.14 -14.66
N LEU A 37 16.85 33.24 -15.59
CA LEU A 37 16.68 31.80 -15.41
C LEU A 37 17.82 31.23 -14.53
N PRO A 38 17.50 30.30 -13.61
CA PRO A 38 18.52 29.63 -12.82
C PRO A 38 19.46 28.83 -13.72
N PHE A 39 20.70 28.65 -13.27
CA PHE A 39 21.79 28.00 -14.02
C PHE A 39 21.45 26.55 -14.43
N PHE A 40 20.52 25.91 -13.72
CA PHE A 40 19.97 24.59 -14.01
C PHE A 40 18.45 24.69 -14.22
N PRO A 41 18.00 25.09 -15.42
CA PRO A 41 16.57 25.28 -15.70
C PRO A 41 15.76 23.96 -15.61
N ALA A 42 16.43 22.80 -15.76
CA ALA A 42 15.83 21.47 -15.77
C ALA A 42 14.85 21.19 -14.60
N LYS A 43 15.05 21.81 -13.43
CA LYS A 43 14.27 21.48 -12.23
C LYS A 43 13.07 22.40 -11.99
N TYR A 44 13.01 23.59 -12.60
CA TYR A 44 12.06 24.64 -12.18
C TYR A 44 11.38 25.44 -13.30
N THR A 45 11.65 25.15 -14.58
CA THR A 45 10.86 25.78 -15.65
C THR A 45 9.45 25.18 -15.72
N ARG A 46 8.44 26.04 -15.52
CA ARG A 46 7.07 25.77 -15.96
C ARG A 46 7.11 25.31 -17.41
N PHE A 47 6.40 24.24 -17.76
CA PHE A 47 6.37 23.68 -19.11
C PHE A 47 5.89 24.76 -20.10
N LEU A 48 6.82 25.41 -20.81
CA LEU A 48 6.52 26.54 -21.70
C LEU A 48 5.81 26.10 -22.99
N ARG A 49 5.90 24.81 -23.34
CA ARG A 49 5.15 24.13 -24.40
C ARG A 49 4.55 22.88 -23.78
N GLU A 50 3.37 22.44 -24.24
CA GLU A 50 2.70 21.19 -23.82
C GLU A 50 3.62 19.96 -24.06
N PRO A 51 4.46 19.58 -23.10
CA PRO A 51 5.39 18.48 -23.28
C PRO A 51 4.62 17.17 -23.18
N THR A 52 5.12 16.13 -23.83
CA THR A 52 4.55 14.78 -23.67
C THR A 52 5.42 14.01 -22.69
N LEU A 53 4.93 13.83 -21.46
CA LEU A 53 5.62 13.12 -20.39
C LEU A 53 5.32 11.62 -20.43
N ALA A 54 6.33 10.79 -20.19
CA ALA A 54 6.21 9.35 -20.02
C ALA A 54 5.94 9.02 -18.55
N VAL A 55 4.77 8.42 -18.29
CA VAL A 55 4.30 8.11 -16.93
C VAL A 55 4.34 6.61 -16.72
N ALA A 56 5.18 6.16 -15.78
CA ALA A 56 5.20 4.76 -15.38
C ALA A 56 4.00 4.44 -14.49
N THR A 57 3.22 3.43 -14.87
CA THR A 57 2.06 2.97 -14.10
C THR A 57 1.95 1.44 -14.13
N GLU A 58 1.29 0.89 -13.12
CA GLU A 58 1.01 -0.55 -13.00
C GLU A 58 0.00 -1.01 -14.06
N SER A 59 0.17 -2.22 -14.57
CA SER A 59 -0.73 -2.81 -15.57
C SER A 59 -2.18 -2.89 -15.10
N PHE A 60 -2.45 -3.29 -13.85
CA PHE A 60 -3.81 -3.33 -13.28
C PHE A 60 -4.48 -1.95 -13.24
N HIS A 61 -3.68 -0.90 -13.06
CA HIS A 61 -4.15 0.47 -12.98
C HIS A 61 -4.48 1.03 -14.37
N SER A 62 -3.63 0.73 -15.36
CA SER A 62 -3.83 1.05 -16.77
C SER A 62 -5.04 0.32 -17.38
N GLN A 63 -5.24 -0.95 -17.02
CA GLN A 63 -6.34 -1.76 -17.54
C GLN A 63 -7.71 -1.19 -17.11
N LYS A 64 -7.80 -0.63 -15.90
CA LYS A 64 -8.98 0.09 -15.43
C LYS A 64 -9.22 1.43 -16.16
N VAL A 65 -8.17 2.04 -16.71
CA VAL A 65 -8.27 3.22 -17.59
C VAL A 65 -8.75 2.84 -18.99
N GLN A 66 -8.46 1.62 -19.45
CA GLN A 66 -8.97 1.09 -20.71
C GLN A 66 -10.45 0.68 -20.61
N ASP A 67 -10.90 0.17 -19.45
CA ASP A 67 -12.31 -0.09 -19.20
C ASP A 67 -13.09 1.23 -19.17
N ASN A 68 -14.20 1.28 -19.90
CA ASN A 68 -15.07 2.47 -20.03
C ASN A 68 -15.89 2.76 -18.75
N ASN A 69 -15.45 2.21 -17.61
CA ASN A 69 -16.07 2.42 -16.31
C ASN A 69 -15.52 3.70 -15.67
N PRO A 70 -16.33 4.77 -15.53
CA PRO A 70 -15.88 6.05 -15.00
C PRO A 70 -15.44 5.99 -13.53
N ASN A 71 -15.79 4.93 -12.79
CA ASN A 71 -15.53 4.84 -11.35
C ASN A 71 -14.19 4.14 -10.99
N SER A 72 -13.40 3.75 -11.98
CA SER A 72 -12.23 2.89 -11.80
C SER A 72 -10.92 3.52 -12.28
N LYS A 73 -10.95 4.75 -12.78
CA LYS A 73 -9.77 5.44 -13.33
C LYS A 73 -9.15 6.32 -12.25
N ASP A 74 -7.84 6.23 -12.09
CA ASP A 74 -7.11 7.22 -11.30
C ASP A 74 -6.99 8.51 -12.11
N HIS A 75 -7.67 9.54 -11.63
CA HIS A 75 -7.70 10.85 -12.28
C HIS A 75 -6.51 11.74 -11.87
N THR A 76 -5.59 11.26 -11.02
CA THR A 76 -4.45 12.07 -10.55
C THR A 76 -3.58 12.56 -11.70
N THR A 77 -3.24 11.70 -12.67
CA THR A 77 -2.47 12.08 -13.86
C THR A 77 -3.20 13.11 -14.70
N GLU A 78 -4.53 12.98 -14.83
CA GLU A 78 -5.37 13.88 -15.62
C GLU A 78 -5.47 15.26 -14.98
N TYR A 79 -5.72 15.34 -13.67
CA TYR A 79 -5.73 16.62 -12.95
C TYR A 79 -4.36 17.28 -12.96
N LEU A 80 -3.28 16.50 -12.84
CA LEU A 80 -1.91 16.99 -12.92
C LEU A 80 -1.62 17.57 -14.31
N ALA A 81 -2.02 16.85 -15.36
CA ALA A 81 -1.90 17.27 -16.76
C ALA A 81 -2.66 18.56 -17.05
N GLN A 82 -3.89 18.69 -16.54
CA GLN A 82 -4.70 19.90 -16.68
C GLN A 82 -4.12 21.09 -15.90
N GLY A 83 -3.63 20.87 -14.67
CA GLY A 83 -3.07 21.94 -13.84
C GLY A 83 -1.72 22.48 -14.32
N MET A 84 -0.89 21.62 -14.92
CA MET A 84 0.45 21.98 -15.40
C MET A 84 0.57 22.08 -16.94
N HIS A 85 -0.54 21.88 -17.67
CA HIS A 85 -0.61 21.93 -19.14
C HIS A 85 0.43 21.04 -19.84
N PHE A 86 0.41 19.74 -19.55
CA PHE A 86 1.22 18.75 -20.28
C PHE A 86 0.37 17.61 -20.84
N ARG A 87 0.88 16.94 -21.86
CA ARG A 87 0.35 15.69 -22.39
C ARG A 87 1.10 14.53 -21.77
N TYR A 88 0.48 13.37 -21.67
CA TYR A 88 1.12 12.19 -21.08
C TYR A 88 0.90 10.95 -21.93
N ARG A 89 1.83 9.99 -21.78
CA ARG A 89 1.70 8.63 -22.29
C ARG A 89 2.03 7.66 -21.16
N TYR A 90 1.29 6.58 -21.05
CA TYR A 90 1.59 5.54 -20.09
C TYR A 90 2.67 4.60 -20.63
N ILE A 91 3.59 4.23 -19.75
CA ILE A 91 4.56 3.17 -20.00
C ILE A 91 4.47 2.14 -18.86
N HIS A 92 4.69 0.88 -19.21
CA HIS A 92 4.69 -0.22 -18.24
C HIS A 92 6.12 -0.74 -18.10
N ALA A 93 6.49 -1.08 -16.88
CA ALA A 93 7.72 -1.83 -16.66
C ALA A 93 7.52 -3.24 -17.22
N GLY A 94 8.50 -3.77 -17.95
CA GLY A 94 8.42 -5.14 -18.49
C GLY A 94 8.19 -6.21 -17.41
N ASP A 95 8.67 -5.94 -16.19
CA ASP A 95 8.52 -6.84 -15.04
C ASP A 95 7.22 -6.61 -14.25
N GLU A 96 6.44 -5.58 -14.59
CA GLU A 96 5.20 -5.16 -13.89
C GLU A 96 5.33 -4.93 -12.36
N THR A 97 6.56 -4.78 -11.86
CA THR A 97 6.82 -4.54 -10.43
C THR A 97 6.92 -3.05 -10.11
N PHE A 98 6.65 -2.70 -8.84
CA PHE A 98 6.93 -1.35 -8.33
C PHE A 98 8.42 -1.01 -8.36
N GLY A 99 9.26 -2.02 -8.15
CA GLY A 99 10.72 -1.91 -8.19
C GLY A 99 11.38 -2.28 -6.87
N SER A 100 12.36 -3.16 -6.97
CA SER A 100 13.20 -3.65 -5.87
C SER A 100 14.66 -3.34 -6.16
N LYS A 101 15.46 -3.15 -5.09
CA LYS A 101 16.90 -3.02 -5.20
C LYS A 101 17.48 -4.38 -5.57
N GLN A 102 18.20 -4.43 -6.68
CA GLN A 102 18.85 -5.62 -7.19
C GLN A 102 20.27 -5.73 -6.60
N GLN A 103 20.90 -6.91 -6.70
CA GLN A 103 22.22 -7.17 -6.13
C GLN A 103 23.33 -6.27 -6.70
N ASP A 104 23.17 -5.80 -7.94
CA ASP A 104 24.06 -4.87 -8.62
C ASP A 104 23.87 -3.40 -8.17
N GLY A 105 22.92 -3.14 -7.26
CA GLY A 105 22.57 -1.80 -6.79
C GLY A 105 21.57 -1.07 -7.69
N SER A 106 21.20 -1.64 -8.84
CA SER A 106 20.17 -1.09 -9.71
C SER A 106 18.76 -1.32 -9.13
N PHE A 107 17.78 -0.59 -9.65
CA PHE A 107 16.36 -0.82 -9.33
C PHE A 107 15.63 -1.40 -10.53
N SER A 108 14.79 -2.40 -10.26
CA SER A 108 13.86 -2.99 -11.23
C SER A 108 12.54 -2.20 -11.28
N GLY A 109 11.60 -2.63 -12.14
CA GLY A 109 10.23 -2.14 -12.14
C GLY A 109 10.08 -0.64 -12.45
N MET A 110 8.98 -0.05 -11.98
CA MET A 110 8.67 1.37 -12.20
C MET A 110 9.71 2.32 -11.58
N VAL A 111 10.23 2.02 -10.39
CA VAL A 111 11.33 2.80 -9.79
C VAL A 111 12.56 2.78 -10.68
N GLY A 112 12.88 1.62 -11.27
CA GLY A 112 13.98 1.48 -12.23
C GLY A 112 13.81 2.34 -13.48
N LEU A 113 12.60 2.39 -14.05
CA LEU A 113 12.29 3.23 -15.21
C LEU A 113 12.55 4.72 -14.92
N VAL A 114 12.12 5.21 -13.76
CA VAL A 114 12.34 6.61 -13.35
C VAL A 114 13.82 6.86 -13.07
N ALA A 115 14.50 5.97 -12.36
CA ALA A 115 15.91 6.09 -12.03
C ALA A 115 16.81 6.13 -13.29
N ARG A 116 16.45 5.39 -14.34
CA ARG A 116 17.13 5.39 -15.64
C ARG A 116 16.65 6.47 -16.61
N GLN A 117 15.74 7.35 -16.18
CA GLN A 117 15.15 8.42 -17.01
C GLN A 117 14.41 7.89 -18.26
N GLU A 118 13.94 6.65 -18.21
CA GLU A 118 13.06 6.06 -19.23
C GLU A 118 11.60 6.51 -19.03
N ALA A 119 11.24 6.79 -17.77
CA ALA A 119 10.01 7.48 -17.36
C ALA A 119 10.35 8.87 -16.80
N ASP A 120 9.51 9.87 -17.06
CA ASP A 120 9.65 11.19 -16.42
C ASP A 120 9.20 11.13 -14.95
N PHE A 121 8.13 10.38 -14.66
CA PHE A 121 7.67 10.10 -13.30
C PHE A 121 6.83 8.82 -13.25
N ALA A 122 6.57 8.31 -12.04
CA ALA A 122 5.70 7.16 -11.81
C ALA A 122 4.51 7.53 -10.92
N ILE A 123 3.34 6.99 -11.23
CA ILE A 123 2.12 7.10 -10.40
C ILE A 123 1.65 5.71 -10.01
N GLY A 124 1.36 5.54 -8.72
CA GLY A 124 0.84 4.31 -8.15
C GLY A 124 0.92 4.30 -6.62
N PRO A 125 0.43 3.24 -5.97
CA PRO A 125 0.52 3.06 -4.52
C PRO A 125 1.95 2.71 -4.07
N PHE A 126 2.88 3.66 -4.20
CA PHE A 126 4.26 3.47 -3.78
C PHE A 126 4.40 3.65 -2.27
N ALA A 127 4.94 2.63 -1.60
CA ALA A 127 5.46 2.80 -0.25
C ALA A 127 6.69 3.72 -0.27
N TYR A 128 6.71 4.69 0.65
CA TYR A 128 7.85 5.56 0.89
C TYR A 128 8.92 4.78 1.66
N THR A 129 10.02 4.43 1.00
CA THR A 129 11.13 3.67 1.62
C THR A 129 12.46 4.38 1.39
N GLY A 130 13.33 4.36 2.40
CA GLY A 130 14.65 5.02 2.31
C GLY A 130 15.51 4.48 1.17
N SER A 131 15.46 3.16 0.92
CA SER A 131 16.20 2.54 -0.19
C SER A 131 15.82 3.09 -1.56
N ARG A 132 14.54 3.40 -1.78
CA ARG A 132 14.06 4.00 -3.03
C ARG A 132 14.39 5.49 -3.09
N ALA A 133 14.32 6.18 -1.95
CA ALA A 133 14.68 7.60 -1.85
C ALA A 133 16.16 7.89 -2.15
N GLU A 134 17.04 6.88 -2.15
CA GLU A 134 18.44 7.01 -2.60
C GLU A 134 18.56 7.27 -4.11
N VAL A 135 17.60 6.80 -4.92
CA VAL A 135 17.66 6.83 -6.39
C VAL A 135 16.57 7.69 -7.03
N ILE A 136 15.47 7.95 -6.31
CA ILE A 136 14.35 8.76 -6.79
C ILE A 136 13.88 9.75 -5.72
N ASP A 137 13.33 10.87 -6.16
CA ASP A 137 12.66 11.83 -5.30
C ASP A 137 11.16 11.52 -5.21
N TYR A 138 10.58 11.68 -4.02
CA TYR A 138 9.15 11.52 -3.79
C TYR A 138 8.45 12.88 -3.68
N ALA A 139 7.24 12.97 -4.25
CA ALA A 139 6.31 14.03 -3.94
C ALA A 139 5.70 13.85 -2.54
N TRP A 140 4.98 14.86 -2.06
CA TRP A 140 4.20 14.73 -0.84
C TRP A 140 3.15 13.61 -1.00
N PRO A 141 3.01 12.71 -0.02
CA PRO A 141 2.08 11.59 -0.13
C PRO A 141 0.64 12.09 -0.27
N THR A 142 -0.07 11.62 -1.30
CA THR A 142 -1.48 11.94 -1.53
C THR A 142 -2.41 11.12 -0.63
N THR A 143 -1.99 9.92 -0.26
CA THR A 143 -2.74 8.99 0.59
C THR A 143 -1.83 8.42 1.66
N VAL A 144 -2.33 8.34 2.90
CA VAL A 144 -1.65 7.67 4.02
C VAL A 144 -2.43 6.40 4.35
N GLN A 145 -1.75 5.26 4.30
CA GLN A 145 -2.31 3.96 4.66
C GLN A 145 -1.69 3.46 5.95
N TYR A 146 -2.51 2.83 6.79
CA TYR A 146 -2.06 2.16 8.02
C TYR A 146 -2.08 0.65 7.82
N LEU A 147 -1.01 -0.02 8.23
CA LEU A 147 -0.94 -1.48 8.18
C LEU A 147 -1.88 -2.07 9.23
N THR A 148 -2.81 -2.92 8.79
CA THR A 148 -3.70 -3.67 9.68
C THR A 148 -3.60 -5.15 9.38
N ILE A 149 -3.69 -5.98 10.41
CA ILE A 149 -3.67 -7.44 10.28
C ILE A 149 -5.10 -7.90 10.06
N LEU A 150 -5.37 -8.46 8.88
CA LEU A 150 -6.63 -9.11 8.56
C LEU A 150 -6.57 -10.57 8.98
N GLY A 151 -7.22 -10.91 10.09
CA GLY A 151 -7.46 -12.29 10.49
C GLY A 151 -8.67 -12.87 9.75
N GLY A 152 -8.53 -14.07 9.19
CA GLY A 152 -9.68 -14.80 8.65
C GLY A 152 -10.69 -15.08 9.76
N ARG A 153 -11.97 -14.74 9.53
CA ARG A 153 -13.03 -15.14 10.45
C ARG A 153 -13.19 -16.66 10.36
N GLY A 154 -12.81 -17.38 11.41
CA GLY A 154 -13.06 -18.83 11.51
C GLY A 154 -14.55 -19.12 11.31
N ARG A 155 -14.87 -20.26 10.68
CA ARG A 155 -16.25 -20.73 10.66
C ARG A 155 -16.65 -21.06 12.09
N PRO A 156 -17.85 -20.65 12.57
CA PRO A 156 -18.33 -21.08 13.87
C PRO A 156 -18.41 -22.61 13.84
N GLU A 157 -17.64 -23.27 14.70
CA GLU A 157 -17.71 -24.71 14.87
C GLU A 157 -19.01 -25.00 15.61
N ILE A 158 -20.00 -25.54 14.89
CA ILE A 158 -21.27 -25.96 15.47
C ILE A 158 -21.01 -27.31 16.14
N ASP A 159 -20.65 -27.29 17.43
CA ASP A 159 -20.55 -28.51 18.22
C ASP A 159 -21.98 -28.97 18.61
N PRO A 160 -22.46 -30.12 18.11
CA PRO A 160 -23.77 -30.66 18.50
C PRO A 160 -23.88 -30.99 20.00
N TRP A 161 -22.75 -31.20 20.68
CA TRP A 161 -22.66 -31.44 22.11
C TRP A 161 -22.28 -30.19 22.91
N GLY A 162 -22.30 -29.01 22.27
CA GLY A 162 -21.97 -27.74 22.91
C GLY A 162 -22.83 -27.42 24.14
N PHE A 163 -24.00 -28.04 24.28
CA PHE A 163 -24.86 -27.93 25.46
C PHE A 163 -24.30 -28.63 26.72
N VAL A 164 -23.34 -29.55 26.58
CA VAL A 164 -22.67 -30.26 27.68
C VAL A 164 -21.48 -29.47 28.23
N LEU A 165 -20.87 -28.62 27.39
CA LEU A 165 -19.70 -27.79 27.72
C LEU A 165 -19.86 -26.82 28.91
N PRO A 166 -21.05 -26.25 29.20
CA PRO A 166 -21.20 -25.33 30.34
C PRO A 166 -20.96 -25.97 31.70
N LEU A 167 -21.05 -27.30 31.78
CA LEU A 167 -20.94 -28.03 33.03
C LEU A 167 -19.65 -28.86 33.07
N ALA A 168 -18.85 -28.70 34.13
CA ALA A 168 -17.63 -29.46 34.31
C ALA A 168 -17.92 -30.98 34.42
N THR A 169 -16.97 -31.80 33.96
CA THR A 169 -17.05 -33.27 34.03
C THR A 169 -17.26 -33.77 35.45
N SER A 170 -16.72 -33.07 36.46
CA SER A 170 -16.92 -33.37 37.88
C SER A 170 -18.40 -33.30 38.29
N VAL A 171 -19.16 -32.33 37.78
CA VAL A 171 -20.57 -32.19 38.14
C VAL A 171 -21.40 -33.26 37.45
N TRP A 172 -21.09 -33.61 36.20
CA TRP A 172 -21.73 -34.75 35.53
C TRP A 172 -21.54 -36.05 36.30
N VAL A 173 -20.33 -36.32 36.79
CA VAL A 173 -20.06 -37.48 37.65
C VAL A 173 -20.87 -37.39 38.95
N SER A 174 -20.97 -36.22 39.56
CA SER A 174 -21.78 -36.03 40.78
C SER A 174 -23.28 -36.31 40.56
N ILE A 175 -23.82 -35.92 39.40
CA ILE A 175 -25.22 -36.20 39.03
C ILE A 175 -25.44 -37.70 38.87
N LEU A 176 -24.52 -38.41 38.19
CA LEU A 176 -24.61 -39.87 38.04
C LEU A 176 -24.50 -40.59 39.38
N VAL A 177 -23.61 -40.15 40.26
CA VAL A 177 -23.48 -40.71 41.61
C VAL A 177 -24.75 -40.47 42.42
N ALA A 178 -25.30 -39.26 42.42
CA ALA A 178 -26.54 -38.94 43.11
C ALA A 178 -27.73 -39.77 42.58
N LEU A 179 -27.79 -39.98 41.26
CA LEU A 179 -28.83 -40.78 40.60
C LEU A 179 -28.83 -42.24 41.06
N ILE A 180 -27.67 -42.81 41.42
CA ILE A 180 -27.54 -44.18 41.93
C ILE A 180 -27.71 -44.22 43.46
N LEU A 181 -27.20 -43.20 44.16
CA LEU A 181 -27.21 -43.14 45.62
C LEU A 181 -28.64 -42.98 46.17
N VAL A 182 -29.45 -42.08 45.59
CA VAL A 182 -30.80 -41.81 46.12
C VAL A 182 -31.72 -43.05 46.06
N PRO A 183 -31.83 -43.79 44.93
CA PRO A 183 -32.63 -45.01 44.88
C PRO A 183 -32.07 -46.13 45.74
N SER A 184 -30.74 -46.27 45.86
CA SER A 184 -30.14 -47.30 46.69
C SER A 184 -30.45 -47.08 48.18
N VAL A 185 -30.33 -45.84 48.67
CA VAL A 185 -30.75 -45.47 50.03
C VAL A 185 -32.24 -45.70 50.23
N MET A 186 -33.07 -45.27 49.27
CA MET A 186 -34.52 -45.47 49.35
C MET A 186 -34.93 -46.95 49.37
N CYS A 187 -34.18 -47.82 48.70
CA CYS A 187 -34.41 -49.26 48.70
C CYS A 187 -33.97 -49.92 50.02
N VAL A 188 -32.86 -49.47 50.62
CA VAL A 188 -32.32 -50.04 51.87
C VAL A 188 -33.09 -49.56 53.10
N LEU A 189 -33.61 -48.34 53.09
CA LEU A 189 -34.26 -47.70 54.24
C LEU A 189 -35.43 -48.53 54.83
N PRO A 190 -36.35 -49.13 54.04
CA PRO A 190 -37.40 -50.01 54.55
C PRO A 190 -36.89 -51.31 55.19
N TYR A 191 -35.73 -51.83 54.77
CA TYR A 191 -35.12 -53.01 55.37
C TYR A 191 -34.45 -52.70 56.71
N CYS A 192 -33.84 -51.51 56.83
CA CYS A 192 -33.24 -51.06 58.09
C CYS A 192 -34.29 -50.60 59.12
N PHE A 193 -35.44 -50.11 58.66
CA PHE A 193 -36.55 -49.64 59.50
C PHE A 193 -37.85 -50.34 59.12
N PRO A 194 -38.04 -51.62 59.51
CA PRO A 194 -39.29 -52.31 59.27
C PRO A 194 -40.42 -51.59 60.02
N VAL A 195 -41.42 -51.13 59.27
CA VAL A 195 -42.62 -50.49 59.81
C VAL A 195 -43.67 -51.58 60.08
N ASN A 196 -44.15 -51.67 61.32
CA ASN A 196 -45.26 -52.57 61.69
C ASN A 196 -46.60 -52.03 61.16
N GLU A 197 -47.64 -52.87 61.04
CA GLU A 197 -48.98 -52.57 60.50
C GLU A 197 -49.68 -51.37 61.17
N ASN A 198 -49.18 -50.91 62.33
CA ASN A 198 -49.66 -49.72 63.05
C ASN A 198 -48.88 -48.43 62.74
N GLY A 199 -48.02 -48.42 61.71
CA GLY A 199 -47.26 -47.23 61.28
C GLY A 199 -46.12 -46.82 62.22
N LYS A 200 -45.68 -47.69 63.14
CA LYS A 200 -44.56 -47.44 64.05
C LYS A 200 -43.32 -48.21 63.59
N VAL A 201 -42.18 -47.50 63.54
CA VAL A 201 -40.86 -48.06 63.26
C VAL A 201 -40.45 -48.96 64.43
N MET A 202 -40.08 -50.21 64.16
CA MET A 202 -39.50 -51.07 65.19
C MET A 202 -38.03 -50.65 65.40
N VAL A 203 -37.75 -50.11 66.59
CA VAL A 203 -36.41 -49.73 67.06
C VAL A 203 -35.73 -50.94 67.67
#